data_AF-A0A844EPP1-F1
#
_entry.id   AF-A0A844EPP1-F1
#
_cell.length_a   1.000
_cell.length_b   1.000
_cell.length_c   1.000
_cell.angle_alpha   90.00
_cell.angle_beta   90.00
_cell.angle_gamma   90.00
#
_symmetry.space_group_name_H-M   'P 1'
#
loop_
_entity.id
_entity.type
_entity.pdbx_description
1 polymer ?
#
loop_
_entity_poly.entity_id
_entity_poly.type
_entity_poly.pdbx_seq_one_letter_code
_entity_poly.pdbx_strand_id
1 'polypeptide(L)'
;LAHTTVPGRMEIYQTQSHGTIYVDYAHNYGSLHSVLDFLKKQAPNGKVTVITGSTGDKGIDRREGLGKAISESADQAYLTTDDPAIALGSSVAGSS
;
A
#
# COMPACT_ATOMS: atom_id res chain seq x y z
N LEU A 1 13.71 23.41 -7.86
CA LEU A 1 12.91 22.17 -8.02
C LEU A 1 13.66 20.92 -7.57
N ALA A 2 15.00 20.88 -7.59
CA ALA A 2 15.79 19.68 -7.25
C ALA A 2 15.71 19.18 -5.78
N HIS A 3 15.00 19.89 -4.89
CA HIS A 3 14.89 19.56 -3.47
C HIS A 3 13.44 19.58 -2.95
N THR A 4 12.47 19.34 -3.84
CA THR A 4 11.06 19.28 -3.44
C THR A 4 10.66 17.82 -3.27
N THR A 5 10.29 17.45 -2.05
CA THR A 5 9.63 16.18 -1.74
C THR A 5 8.13 16.42 -1.58
N VAL A 6 7.31 15.48 -2.05
CA VAL A 6 5.86 15.49 -1.85
C VAL A 6 5.52 14.36 -0.88
N PRO A 7 4.96 14.67 0.30
CA PRO A 7 4.56 13.65 1.27
C PRO A 7 3.76 12.51 0.67
N GLY A 8 4.25 11.28 0.85
CA GLY A 8 3.63 10.06 0.34
C GLY A 8 3.60 9.92 -1.19
N ARG A 9 4.56 10.53 -1.92
CA ARG A 9 4.77 10.27 -3.36
C ARG A 9 6.21 9.88 -3.60
N MET A 10 6.47 8.58 -3.71
CA MET A 10 7.80 7.99 -3.83
C MET A 10 8.81 8.57 -2.84
N GLU A 11 8.41 8.72 -1.57
CA GLU A 11 9.35 9.12 -0.53
C GLU A 11 10.33 7.98 -0.24
N ILE A 12 11.62 8.30 -0.18
CA ILE A 12 12.70 7.32 -0.10
C ILE A 12 13.37 7.43 1.27
N TYR A 13 13.39 6.31 2.00
CA TYR A 13 14.13 6.18 3.25
C TYR A 13 15.17 5.08 3.13
N GLN A 14 16.44 5.44 3.32
CA GLN A 14 17.54 4.47 3.32
C GLN A 14 17.68 3.87 4.72
N THR A 15 17.74 2.55 4.81
CA THR A 15 18.04 1.85 6.06
C THR A 15 19.52 1.43 6.08
N GLN A 16 20.07 1.23 7.27
CA GLN A 16 21.47 0.81 7.40
C GLN A 16 21.71 -0.64 6.97
N SER A 17 20.69 -1.51 7.08
CA SER A 17 20.85 -2.97 6.94
C SER A 17 19.68 -3.71 6.27
N HIS A 18 18.56 -3.04 5.97
CA HIS A 18 17.31 -3.68 5.54
C HIS A 18 16.84 -3.22 4.14
N GLY A 19 17.71 -2.54 3.38
CA GLY A 19 17.39 -2.02 2.05
C GLY A 19 16.79 -0.61 2.06
N THR A 20 16.06 -0.29 1.00
CA THR A 20 15.43 1.02 0.80
C THR A 20 13.92 0.91 0.94
N ILE A 21 13.33 1.79 1.76
CA ILE A 21 11.88 1.89 1.95
C ILE A 21 11.35 2.98 1.03
N TYR A 22 10.28 2.66 0.31
CA TYR A 22 9.53 3.60 -0.52
C TYR A 22 8.12 3.76 0.07
N VAL A 23 7.68 5.00 0.26
CA VAL A 23 6.33 5.33 0.73
C VAL A 23 5.57 6.04 -0.39
N ASP A 24 4.45 5.47 -0.81
CA ASP A 24 3.60 5.98 -1.89
C ASP A 24 2.11 5.81 -1.55
N TYR A 25 1.26 6.68 -2.10
CA TYR A 25 -0.19 6.70 -1.90
C TYR A 25 -0.97 5.79 -2.88
N ALA A 26 -0.27 4.95 -3.63
CA ALA A 26 -0.87 3.97 -4.52
C ALA A 26 -1.93 3.10 -3.82
N HIS A 27 -3.17 3.16 -4.31
CA HIS A 27 -4.33 2.51 -3.68
C HIS A 27 -5.32 1.89 -4.70
N ASN A 28 -4.83 1.65 -5.92
CA ASN A 28 -5.53 0.92 -6.97
C ASN A 28 -4.53 0.13 -7.81
N TYR A 29 -5.03 -0.79 -8.65
CA TYR A 29 -4.21 -1.64 -9.53
C TYR A 29 -3.12 -0.86 -10.27
N GLY A 30 -3.49 0.16 -11.05
CA GLY A 30 -2.55 0.86 -11.94
C GLY A 30 -1.43 1.54 -11.15
N SER A 31 -1.80 2.28 -10.10
CA SER A 31 -0.82 2.96 -9.24
C SER A 31 0.13 1.98 -8.54
N LEU A 32 -0.39 0.89 -7.95
CA LEU A 32 0.44 -0.05 -7.21
C LEU A 32 1.33 -0.87 -8.15
N HIS A 33 0.79 -1.33 -9.29
CA HIS A 33 1.55 -2.04 -10.30
C HIS A 33 2.72 -1.20 -10.82
N SER A 34 2.48 0.09 -11.13
CA SER A 34 3.55 0.99 -11.58
C SER A 34 4.66 1.17 -10.55
N VAL A 35 4.32 1.29 -9.26
CA VAL A 35 5.31 1.39 -8.18
C VAL A 35 6.11 0.08 -8.08
N LEU A 36 5.45 -1.08 -8.01
CA LEU A 36 6.13 -2.36 -7.85
C LEU A 36 7.02 -2.71 -9.05
N ASP A 37 6.56 -2.45 -10.27
CA ASP A 37 7.35 -2.65 -11.50
C ASP A 37 8.60 -1.76 -11.52
N PHE A 38 8.45 -0.48 -11.11
CA PHE A 38 9.61 0.40 -10.95
C PHE A 38 10.62 -0.14 -9.92
N LEU A 39 10.15 -0.61 -8.77
CA LEU A 39 11.02 -1.15 -7.72
C LEU A 39 11.76 -2.42 -8.16
N LYS A 40 11.10 -3.32 -8.89
CA LYS A 40 11.75 -4.50 -9.48
C LYS A 40 12.87 -4.11 -10.43
N LYS A 41 12.66 -3.09 -11.26
CA LYS A 41 13.69 -2.58 -12.18
C LYS A 41 14.85 -1.93 -11.44
N GLN A 42 14.57 -1.24 -10.33
CA GLN A 42 15.60 -0.58 -9.51
C GLN A 42 16.44 -1.58 -8.71
N ALA A 43 15.88 -2.76 -8.37
CA ALA A 43 16.57 -3.81 -7.63
C ALA A 43 16.43 -5.19 -8.33
N PRO A 44 17.09 -5.43 -9.48
CA PRO A 44 16.89 -6.65 -10.28
C PRO A 44 17.20 -7.96 -9.55
N ASN A 45 18.10 -7.92 -8.57
CA ASN A 45 18.48 -9.06 -7.73
C ASN A 45 17.95 -8.95 -6.29
N GLY A 46 17.17 -7.91 -6.01
CA GLY A 46 16.56 -7.67 -4.70
C GLY A 46 15.19 -8.33 -4.59
N LYS A 47 14.63 -8.33 -3.38
CA LYS A 47 13.25 -8.71 -3.14
C LYS A 47 12.39 -7.45 -2.96
N VAL A 48 11.24 -7.42 -3.60
CA VAL A 48 10.23 -6.37 -3.42
C VAL A 48 9.18 -6.87 -2.44
N THR A 49 9.16 -6.27 -1.25
CA THR A 49 8.14 -6.51 -0.23
C THR A 49 7.18 -5.32 -0.19
N VAL A 50 5.88 -5.61 -0.19
CA VAL A 50 4.83 -4.59 -0.12
C VAL A 50 4.08 -4.69 1.19
N ILE A 51 3.83 -3.54 1.82
CA ILE A 51 2.89 -3.41 2.93
C ILE A 51 1.77 -2.52 2.44
N THR A 52 0.54 -3.01 2.42
CA THR A 52 -0.60 -2.24 1.94
C THR A 52 -1.88 -2.65 2.64
N GLY A 53 -2.85 -1.75 2.67
CA GLY A 53 -4.17 -2.00 3.22
C GLY A 53 -5.26 -1.57 2.27
N SER A 54 -6.50 -1.83 2.66
CA SER A 54 -7.67 -1.35 1.95
C SER A 54 -8.71 -0.88 2.95
N THR A 55 -9.40 0.20 2.60
CA THR A 55 -10.56 0.71 3.33
C THR A 55 -11.68 -0.33 3.41
N GLY A 56 -12.56 -0.18 4.40
CA GLY A 56 -13.76 -1.01 4.64
C GLY A 56 -14.77 -1.06 3.47
N ASP A 57 -16.06 -1.24 3.78
CA ASP A 57 -17.17 -1.69 2.89
C ASP A 57 -17.36 -1.04 1.50
N LYS A 58 -16.61 0.00 1.13
CA LYS A 58 -16.70 0.69 -0.17
C LYS A 58 -15.58 0.34 -1.17
N GLY A 59 -14.72 -0.63 -0.84
CA GLY A 59 -13.46 -0.89 -1.54
C GLY A 59 -13.34 -2.17 -2.38
N ILE A 60 -14.42 -2.90 -2.69
CA ILE A 60 -14.34 -4.26 -3.30
C ILE A 60 -13.47 -4.27 -4.58
N ASP A 61 -13.78 -3.42 -5.57
CA ASP A 61 -13.02 -3.35 -6.84
C ASP A 61 -11.55 -2.93 -6.62
N ARG A 62 -11.29 -2.16 -5.57
CA ARG A 62 -9.93 -1.73 -5.21
C ARG A 62 -9.13 -2.91 -4.64
N ARG A 63 -9.76 -3.77 -3.82
CA ARG A 63 -9.11 -4.96 -3.25
C ARG A 63 -8.68 -5.95 -4.31
N GLU A 64 -9.55 -6.21 -5.29
CA GLU A 64 -9.21 -7.07 -6.43
C GLU A 64 -8.03 -6.50 -7.22
N GLY A 65 -8.09 -5.21 -7.54
CA GLY A 65 -7.00 -4.53 -8.23
C GLY A 65 -5.67 -4.55 -7.48
N LEU A 66 -5.69 -4.33 -6.16
CA LEU A 66 -4.49 -4.40 -5.32
C LEU A 66 -3.95 -5.84 -5.27
N GLY A 67 -4.81 -6.83 -5.05
CA GLY A 67 -4.43 -8.24 -5.03
C GLY A 67 -3.79 -8.70 -6.34
N LYS A 68 -4.33 -8.26 -7.49
CA LYS A 68 -3.77 -8.52 -8.82
C LYS A 68 -2.36 -7.92 -8.96
N ALA A 69 -2.19 -6.63 -8.64
CA ALA A 69 -0.90 -5.96 -8.75
C ALA A 69 0.18 -6.60 -7.85
N ILE A 70 -0.19 -6.95 -6.62
CA ILE A 70 0.69 -7.66 -5.67
C ILE A 70 1.13 -9.00 -6.25
N SER A 71 0.19 -9.81 -6.73
CA SER A 71 0.46 -11.17 -7.22
C SER A 71 1.37 -11.18 -8.45
N GLU A 72 1.32 -10.13 -9.28
CA GLU A 72 2.14 -10.01 -10.47
C GLU A 72 3.57 -9.54 -10.16
N SER A 73 3.73 -8.69 -9.15
CA SER A 73 4.95 -7.88 -9.01
C SER A 73 5.68 -7.99 -7.67
N ALA A 74 5.03 -8.31 -6.56
CA ALA A 74 5.68 -8.41 -5.25
C ALA A 74 6.17 -9.84 -4.95
N ASP A 75 7.31 -9.96 -4.26
CA ASP A 75 7.81 -11.24 -3.75
C ASP A 75 7.15 -11.63 -2.42
N GLN A 76 6.80 -10.63 -1.62
CA GLN A 76 6.11 -10.79 -0.34
C GLN A 76 5.14 -9.63 -0.10
N ALA A 77 4.01 -9.93 0.55
CA ALA A 77 3.00 -8.94 0.88
C ALA A 77 2.54 -9.07 2.34
N TYR A 78 2.47 -7.94 3.02
CA TYR A 78 1.82 -7.81 4.32
C TYR A 78 0.57 -6.97 4.15
N LEU A 79 -0.58 -7.60 4.35
CA LEU A 79 -1.87 -6.93 4.27
C LEU A 79 -2.25 -6.37 5.65
N THR A 80 -2.56 -5.08 5.70
CA THR A 80 -2.98 -4.37 6.92
C THR A 80 -4.34 -3.69 6.70
N THR A 81 -4.91 -3.12 7.76
CA THR A 81 -6.04 -2.19 7.63
C THR A 81 -5.52 -0.80 7.26
N ASP A 82 -6.19 -0.15 6.32
CA ASP A 82 -6.02 1.26 5.99
C ASP A 82 -7.40 1.90 6.12
N ASP A 83 -7.59 2.81 7.08
CA ASP A 83 -8.89 3.35 7.52
C ASP A 83 -10.00 2.27 7.63
N PRO A 84 -10.04 1.50 8.74
CA PRO A 84 -10.93 0.35 8.86
C PRO A 84 -12.41 0.70 8.84
N ALA A 85 -12.80 1.99 8.88
CA ALA A 85 -14.18 2.49 8.91
C ALA A 85 -15.15 1.46 9.53
N ILE A 86 -14.95 1.16 10.82
CA ILE A 86 -15.89 0.32 11.56
C ILE A 86 -17.21 1.08 11.50
N ALA A 87 -18.21 0.56 10.80
CA ALA A 87 -19.58 0.99 11.01
C ALA A 87 -19.87 0.78 12.50
N LEU A 88 -19.88 1.84 13.28
CA LEU A 88 -20.50 1.86 14.61
C LEU A 88 -22.01 1.69 14.38
N GLY A 89 -22.40 0.45 14.09
CA GLY A 89 -23.75 -0.04 13.89
C GLY A 89 -24.06 -1.16 14.86
N SER A 90 -23.44 -1.18 16.03
CA SER A 90 -24.03 -1.85 17.20
C SER A 90 -24.90 -0.81 17.91
N SER A 91 -26.22 -0.96 17.71
CA SER A 91 -27.27 -0.52 18.61
C SER A 91 -26.75 -0.43 20.04
N VAL A 92 -26.63 0.78 20.56
CA VAL A 92 -26.48 1.02 22.00
C VAL A 92 -27.82 0.60 22.60
N ALA A 93 -27.88 -0.64 23.09
CA ALA A 93 -28.92 -1.06 24.00
C ALA A 93 -28.79 -0.21 25.28
N GLY A 94 -29.84 0.54 25.61
CA GLY A 94 -30.07 1.10 26.93
C GLY A 94 -29.94 2.62 27.06
N SER A 95 -31.07 3.33 26.98
CA SER A 95 -31.56 4.22 28.06
C SER A 95 -32.80 5.02 27.62
N SER A 96 -33.97 4.43 27.86
CA SER A 96 -35.20 5.08 28.36
C SER A 96 -36.20 4.01 28.73
#